data_AF-A0A6J4U8Q2-F1
#
_entry.id   AF-A0A6J4U8Q2-F1
#
_cell.length_a   1.000
_cell.length_b   1.000
_cell.length_c   1.000
_cell.angle_alpha   90.00
_cell.angle_beta   90.00
_cell.angle_gamma   90.00
#
_symmetry.space_group_name_H-M   'P 1'
#
loop_
_entity.id
_entity.type
_entity.pdbx_description
1 polymer ?
#
loop_
_entity_poly.entity_id
_entity_poly.type
_entity_poly.pdbx_seq_one_letter_code
_entity_poly.pdbx_strand_id
1 'polypeptide(L)'
;QAQRRFATDYDAMLETVLATGLPTAICTIYDANHAPPQGRIIRAALSLFNDVITRAAFSRGLPLIDLRLICNEPADYANPIEPSARGGEKIARAIAALLAVQRSDRSVVIV
;
A
#
# COMPACT_ATOMS: atom_id res chain seq x y z
N GLN A 1 -2.33 5.24 -20.24
CA GLN A 1 -1.05 5.99 -20.16
C GLN A 1 -0.60 6.19 -18.71
N ALA A 2 -1.49 6.64 -17.81
CA ALA A 2 -1.17 6.91 -16.41
C ALA A 2 -0.48 5.74 -15.67
N GLN A 3 -1.04 4.52 -15.75
CA GLN A 3 -0.45 3.35 -15.07
C GLN A 3 0.98 3.04 -15.54
N ARG A 4 1.27 3.13 -16.86
CA ARG A 4 2.62 2.87 -17.39
C ARG A 4 3.63 3.90 -16.89
N ARG A 5 3.25 5.18 -16.91
CA ARG A 5 4.09 6.26 -16.37
C ARG A 5 4.36 6.04 -14.88
N PHE A 6 3.30 5.73 -14.11
CA PHE A 6 3.44 5.41 -12.70
C PHE A 6 4.39 4.23 -12.48
N ALA A 7 4.31 3.16 -13.29
CA ALA A 7 5.23 2.03 -13.18
C ALA A 7 6.70 2.44 -13.36
N THR A 8 7.00 3.23 -14.40
CA THR A 8 8.35 3.76 -14.62
C THR A 8 8.83 4.62 -13.47
N ASP A 9 7.99 5.56 -13.02
CA ASP A 9 8.33 6.49 -11.94
C ASP A 9 8.49 5.76 -10.59
N TYR A 10 7.64 4.76 -10.33
CA TYR A 10 7.65 3.96 -9.11
C TYR A 10 8.87 3.04 -9.03
N ASP A 11 9.24 2.38 -10.13
CA ASP A 11 10.47 1.57 -10.18
C ASP A 11 11.71 2.44 -9.94
N ALA A 12 11.82 3.60 -10.59
CA ALA A 12 12.95 4.51 -10.38
C ALA A 12 13.04 5.03 -8.93
N MET A 13 11.90 5.35 -8.33
CA MET A 13 11.82 5.73 -6.91
C MET A 13 12.26 4.58 -6.02
N LEU A 14 11.77 3.36 -6.27
CA LEU A 14 12.08 2.20 -5.43
C LEU A 14 13.56 1.83 -5.50
N GLU A 15 14.20 1.88 -6.67
CA GLU A 15 15.65 1.68 -6.79
C GLU A 15 16.43 2.71 -5.94
N THR A 16 15.98 3.96 -5.91
CA THR A 16 16.60 5.02 -5.09
C THR A 16 16.45 4.73 -3.60
N VAL A 17 15.28 4.26 -3.16
CA VAL A 17 15.03 3.86 -1.76
C VAL A 17 15.92 2.67 -1.38
N LEU A 18 15.99 1.65 -2.23
CA LEU A 18 16.77 0.44 -1.96
C LEU A 18 18.29 0.70 -1.94
N ALA A 19 18.76 1.67 -2.73
CA ALA A 19 20.16 2.10 -2.73
C ALA A 19 20.61 2.69 -1.37
N THR A 20 19.68 3.07 -0.48
CA THR A 20 20.03 3.51 0.89
C THR A 20 20.54 2.38 1.78
N GLY A 21 20.30 1.11 1.42
CA GLY A 21 20.71 -0.06 2.19
C GLY A 21 19.90 -0.30 3.47
N LEU A 22 18.85 0.49 3.73
CA LEU A 22 17.99 0.33 4.90
C LEU A 22 16.94 -0.78 4.69
N PRO A 23 16.52 -1.48 5.76
CA PRO A 23 15.36 -2.36 5.70
C PRO A 23 14.15 -1.60 5.15
N THR A 24 13.59 -2.10 4.04
CA THR A 24 12.52 -1.42 3.29
C THR A 24 11.30 -2.32 3.22
N ALA A 25 10.13 -1.73 3.44
CA ALA A 25 8.83 -2.34 3.18
C ALA A 25 7.96 -1.39 2.38
N ILE A 26 6.99 -1.94 1.66
CA ILE A 26 6.10 -1.21 0.77
C ILE A 26 4.67 -1.28 1.34
N CYS A 27 3.84 -0.30 1.01
CA CYS A 27 2.41 -0.38 1.24
C CYS A 27 1.61 -0.05 -0.03
N THR A 28 0.45 -0.68 -0.19
CA THR A 28 -0.52 -0.33 -1.24
C THR A 28 -1.21 1.00 -0.92
N ILE A 29 -1.93 1.57 -1.88
CA ILE A 29 -2.84 2.69 -1.66
C ILE A 29 -4.15 2.10 -1.12
N TYR A 30 -4.63 2.60 0.03
CA TYR A 30 -5.94 2.23 0.58
C TYR A 30 -7.07 2.62 -0.40
N ASP A 31 -8.24 2.00 -0.25
CA ASP A 31 -9.40 2.36 -1.06
C ASP A 31 -9.92 3.75 -0.71
N ALA A 32 -10.60 4.41 -1.65
CA ALA A 32 -11.26 5.67 -1.34
C ALA A 32 -12.67 5.43 -0.76
N ASN A 33 -13.03 6.19 0.28
CA ASN A 33 -14.33 6.09 0.96
C ASN A 33 -15.41 7.00 0.32
N HIS A 34 -15.48 6.99 -1.01
CA HIS A 34 -16.55 7.68 -1.74
C HIS A 34 -17.81 6.81 -1.85
N ALA A 35 -18.97 7.44 -1.79
CA ALA A 35 -20.24 6.80 -2.08
C ALA A 35 -20.32 6.27 -3.53
N PRO A 36 -21.13 5.23 -3.80
CA PRO A 36 -21.40 4.78 -5.17
C PRO A 36 -22.09 5.86 -6.01
N PRO A 37 -21.86 5.90 -7.35
CA PRO A 37 -21.01 4.99 -8.12
C PRO A 37 -19.52 5.37 -8.09
N GLN A 38 -19.19 6.60 -7.67
CA GLN A 38 -17.83 7.16 -7.74
C GLN A 38 -16.79 6.28 -7.05
N GLY A 39 -17.10 5.77 -5.85
CA GLY A 39 -16.19 4.89 -5.11
C GLY A 39 -15.82 3.61 -5.87
N ARG A 40 -16.73 3.05 -6.67
CA ARG A 40 -16.45 1.85 -7.48
C ARG A 40 -15.46 2.15 -8.61
N ILE A 41 -15.64 3.31 -9.27
CA ILE A 41 -14.77 3.75 -10.36
C ILE A 41 -13.37 4.05 -9.82
N ILE A 42 -13.29 4.74 -8.68
CA ILE A 42 -12.00 5.07 -8.05
C ILE A 42 -11.27 3.80 -7.61
N ARG A 43 -11.94 2.84 -6.96
CA ARG A 43 -11.30 1.57 -6.58
C ARG A 43 -10.78 0.78 -7.79
N ALA A 44 -11.53 0.75 -8.89
CA ALA A 44 -11.08 0.12 -10.13
C ALA A 44 -9.88 0.84 -10.77
N ALA A 45 -9.81 2.16 -10.68
CA ALA A 45 -8.64 2.92 -11.11
C ALA A 45 -7.43 2.65 -10.19
N LEU A 46 -7.64 2.66 -8.87
CA LEU A 46 -6.60 2.37 -7.87
C LEU A 46 -6.03 0.96 -8.02
N SER A 47 -6.82 -0.03 -8.41
CA SER A 47 -6.30 -1.40 -8.62
C SER A 47 -5.21 -1.47 -9.70
N LEU A 48 -5.23 -0.57 -10.69
CA LEU A 48 -4.18 -0.49 -11.71
C LEU A 48 -2.83 -0.03 -11.13
N PHE A 49 -2.86 0.89 -10.17
CA PHE A 49 -1.66 1.39 -9.48
C PHE A 49 -1.20 0.40 -8.41
N ASN A 50 -2.14 -0.19 -7.67
CA ASN A 50 -1.84 -1.21 -6.66
C ASN A 50 -1.26 -2.49 -7.27
N ASP A 51 -1.64 -2.88 -8.51
CA ASP A 51 -0.96 -3.99 -9.22
C ASP A 51 0.52 -3.68 -9.46
N VAL A 52 0.87 -2.45 -9.86
CA VAL A 52 2.27 -2.01 -10.01
C VAL A 52 3.03 -2.10 -8.68
N ILE A 53 2.47 -1.52 -7.61
CA ILE A 53 3.08 -1.53 -6.27
C ILE A 53 3.32 -2.97 -5.80
N THR A 54 2.29 -3.81 -5.95
CA THR A 54 2.31 -5.21 -5.51
C THR A 54 3.36 -6.02 -6.28
N ARG A 55 3.42 -5.86 -7.62
CA ARG A 55 4.46 -6.52 -8.43
C ARG A 55 5.86 -6.06 -8.08
N ALA A 56 6.06 -4.75 -7.86
CA ALA A 56 7.35 -4.19 -7.50
C ALA A 56 7.85 -4.71 -6.14
N ALA A 57 6.95 -4.91 -5.17
CA ALA A 57 7.28 -5.51 -3.88
C ALA A 57 7.69 -6.97 -4.03
N PHE A 58 6.86 -7.79 -4.69
CA PHE A 58 7.11 -9.23 -4.80
C PHE A 58 8.29 -9.58 -5.71
N SER A 59 8.53 -8.83 -6.79
CA SER A 59 9.67 -9.09 -7.69
C SER A 59 11.02 -8.85 -7.00
N ARG A 60 11.03 -8.06 -5.92
CA ARG A 60 12.23 -7.69 -5.14
C ARG A 60 12.28 -8.36 -3.76
N GLY A 61 11.34 -9.26 -3.45
CA GLY A 61 11.30 -9.95 -2.16
C GLY A 61 10.97 -9.04 -0.97
N LEU A 62 10.35 -7.88 -1.20
CA LEU A 62 10.06 -6.90 -0.15
C LEU A 62 8.76 -7.26 0.60
N PRO A 63 8.66 -6.95 1.90
CA PRO A 63 7.41 -7.01 2.64
C PRO A 63 6.39 -5.99 2.12
N LEU A 64 5.11 -6.35 2.15
CA LEU A 64 4.01 -5.50 1.72
C LEU A 64 2.95 -5.37 2.82
N ILE A 65 2.58 -4.15 3.20
CA ILE A 65 1.39 -3.87 4.01
C ILE A 65 0.26 -3.50 3.04
N ASP A 66 -0.79 -4.32 2.96
CA ASP A 66 -1.91 -4.01 2.07
C ASP A 66 -2.94 -3.11 2.75
N LEU A 67 -2.84 -1.80 2.53
CA LEU A 67 -3.70 -0.82 3.18
C LEU A 67 -5.19 -0.97 2.81
N ARG A 68 -5.53 -1.69 1.73
CA ARG A 68 -6.91 -2.03 1.38
C ARG A 68 -7.54 -3.00 2.38
N LEU A 69 -6.72 -3.83 3.00
CA LEU A 69 -7.15 -4.79 4.02
C LEU A 69 -7.12 -4.17 5.42
N ILE A 70 -6.20 -3.22 5.65
CA ILE A 70 -6.11 -2.45 6.90
C ILE A 70 -7.26 -1.45 7.05
N CYS A 71 -7.47 -0.59 6.06
CA CYS A 71 -8.54 0.43 6.04
C CYS A 71 -9.74 -0.11 5.25
N ASN A 72 -10.49 -1.03 5.87
CA ASN A 72 -11.56 -1.77 5.20
C ASN A 72 -12.98 -1.39 5.65
N GLU A 73 -13.11 -0.47 6.61
CA GLU A 73 -14.39 0.02 7.10
C GLU A 73 -14.56 1.52 6.85
N PRO A 74 -15.79 2.03 6.64
CA PRO A 74 -16.02 3.47 6.46
C PRO A 74 -15.48 4.34 7.61
N ALA A 75 -15.47 3.82 8.84
CA ALA A 75 -14.96 4.53 10.03
C ALA A 75 -13.43 4.69 10.06
N ASP A 76 -12.70 3.95 9.21
CA ASP A 76 -11.25 4.09 9.07
C ASP A 76 -10.86 5.36 8.28
N TYR A 77 -11.84 6.13 7.81
CA TYR A 77 -11.65 7.32 6.98
C TYR A 77 -12.25 8.56 7.63
N ALA A 78 -11.49 9.65 7.68
CA ALA A 78 -11.99 10.94 8.16
C ALA A 78 -12.75 11.67 7.05
N ASN A 79 -12.33 11.44 5.81
CA ASN A 79 -12.94 11.98 4.60
C ASN A 79 -12.74 10.97 3.45
N PRO A 80 -13.28 11.22 2.25
CA PRO A 80 -13.24 10.24 1.17
C PRO A 80 -11.85 9.79 0.71
N ILE A 81 -10.78 10.54 1.01
CA ILE A 81 -9.42 10.28 0.51
C ILE A 81 -8.36 10.10 1.60
N GLU A 82 -8.68 10.38 2.87
CA GLU A 82 -7.72 10.32 3.99
C GLU A 82 -8.22 9.44 5.14
N PRO A 83 -7.31 8.66 5.79
CA PRO A 83 -7.63 7.88 6.97
C PRO A 83 -8.08 8.75 8.15
N SER A 84 -8.92 8.19 9.02
CA SER A 84 -9.25 8.76 10.33
C SER A 84 -8.17 8.44 11.36
N ALA A 85 -8.31 8.97 12.58
CA ALA A 85 -7.48 8.54 13.70
C ALA A 85 -7.55 7.02 13.93
N ARG A 86 -8.74 6.42 13.77
CA ARG A 86 -8.94 4.97 13.84
C ARG A 86 -8.20 4.24 12.71
N GLY A 87 -8.31 4.72 11.46
CA GLY A 87 -7.58 4.16 10.33
C GLY A 87 -6.07 4.26 10.51
N GLY A 88 -5.58 5.42 10.98
CA GLY A 88 -4.19 5.64 11.32
C GLY A 88 -3.68 4.70 12.41
N GLU A 89 -4.50 4.41 13.43
CA GLU A 89 -4.17 3.43 14.47
C GLU A 89 -4.02 2.02 13.88
N LYS A 90 -4.93 1.60 12.98
CA LYS A 90 -4.81 0.30 12.29
C LYS A 90 -3.52 0.23 11.47
N ILE A 91 -3.17 1.29 10.73
CA ILE A 91 -1.93 1.38 9.96
C ILE A 91 -0.70 1.29 10.87
N ALA A 92 -0.67 2.04 11.97
CA ALA A 92 0.44 2.03 12.93
C ALA A 92 0.63 0.63 13.54
N ARG A 93 -0.47 -0.07 13.84
CA ARG A 93 -0.43 -1.46 14.33
C ARG A 93 0.14 -2.43 13.31
N ALA A 94 -0.22 -2.29 12.03
CA ALA A 94 0.34 -3.11 10.96
C ALA A 94 1.85 -2.88 10.78
N ILE A 95 2.31 -1.63 10.90
CA ILE A 95 3.74 -1.30 10.88
C ILE A 95 4.45 -1.92 12.10
N ALA A 96 3.87 -1.82 13.29
CA ALA A 96 4.45 -2.44 14.49
C ALA A 96 4.52 -3.98 14.35
N ALA A 97 3.48 -4.61 13.78
CA ALA A 97 3.47 -6.04 13.50
C ALA A 97 4.56 -6.43 12.49
N LEU A 98 4.78 -5.62 11.44
CA LEU A 98 5.86 -5.83 10.48
C LEU A 98 7.23 -5.88 11.16
N LEU A 99 7.48 -4.96 12.09
CA LEU A 99 8.74 -4.91 12.83
C LEU A 99 8.93 -6.10 13.78
N ALA A 100 7.84 -6.76 14.19
CA ALA A 100 7.89 -7.93 15.06
C ALA A 100 8.13 -9.25 14.30
N VAL A 101 7.90 -9.29 12.99
CA VAL A 101 8.18 -10.47 12.15
C VAL A 101 9.70 -10.60 11.97
N GLN A 102 10.27 -11.74 12.38
CA GLN A 102 11.68 -12.02 12.12
C GLN A 102 11.95 -12.03 10.61
N ARG A 103 13.08 -11.44 10.19
CA ARG A 103 13.45 -11.36 8.76
C ARG A 103 13.38 -12.75 8.12
N SER A 104 12.45 -12.91 7.18
CA SER A 104 12.31 -14.09 6.33
C SER A 104 12.75 -13.70 4.92
N ASP A 105 13.44 -14.58 4.21
CA ASP A 105 13.86 -14.40 2.80
C ASP A 105 12.68 -14.47 1.80
N ARG A 106 11.44 -14.31 2.28
CA ARG A 106 10.21 -14.37 1.50
C ARG A 106 9.39 -13.12 1.77
N SER A 107 8.83 -12.54 0.72
CA SER A 107 7.82 -11.48 0.86
C SER A 107 6.66 -11.97 1.73
N VAL A 108 6.30 -11.15 2.72
CA VAL A 108 5.15 -11.36 3.59
C VAL A 108 4.14 -10.25 3.33
N VAL A 109 2.86 -10.60 3.28
CA VAL A 109 1.76 -9.64 3.28
C VAL A 109 1.26 -9.50 4.70
N ILE A 110 1.18 -8.26 5.18
CA ILE A 110 0.59 -7.95 6.48
C ILE A 110 -0.78 -7.33 6.24
N VAL A 111 -1.77 -7.90 6.93
CA VAL A 111 -3.21 -7.63 6.80
C VAL A 111 -3.83 -7.39 8.17
#